data_AF-A0A1S3QHY4-F1
#
_entry.id   AF-A0A1S3QHY4-F1
#
_cell.length_a   1.000
_cell.length_b   1.000
_cell.length_c   1.000
_cell.angle_alpha   90.00
_cell.angle_beta   90.00
_cell.angle_gamma   90.00
#
_symmetry.space_group_name_H-M   'P 1'
#
loop_
_entity.id
_entity.type
_entity.pdbx_description
1 polymer ?
#
loop_
_entity_poly.entity_id
_entity_poly.type
_entity_poly.pdbx_seq_one_letter_code
_entity_poly.pdbx_strand_id
1 'polypeptide(L)'
;METGEGADGPSGPGEPGAGPGTELTGLGCASFNQDSTSLSVGTKTGYKLFSVTSVDKLDCIYESETPDVYIVERLFSSSLVVVVSLSIPRRMNVYHFKKGTEICNYSYSNNILSVRLNRQVTELQ
;
A
#
# COMPACT_ATOMS: atom_id res chain seq x y z
N MET A 1 56.51 -31.96 -28.77
CA MET A 1 56.45 -30.93 -29.83
C MET A 1 55.11 -30.25 -29.68
N GLU A 2 55.15 -28.95 -29.36
CA GLU A 2 54.11 -27.91 -29.57
C GLU A 2 52.73 -28.14 -28.93
N THR A 3 52.09 -27.22 -28.18
CA THR A 3 52.12 -25.74 -28.02
C THR A 3 51.59 -25.42 -26.59
N GLY A 4 52.08 -24.45 -25.79
CA GLY A 4 51.79 -22.99 -25.81
C GLY A 4 50.28 -22.68 -25.79
N GLU A 5 49.62 -21.87 -24.96
CA GLU A 5 49.91 -20.74 -24.05
C GLU A 5 48.62 -20.40 -23.24
N GLY A 6 48.72 -19.55 -22.20
CA GLY A 6 47.62 -18.65 -21.75
C GLY A 6 47.00 -18.97 -20.38
N ALA A 7 47.58 -18.50 -19.27
CA ALA A 7 47.32 -17.21 -18.61
C ALA A 7 46.13 -17.23 -17.62
N ASP A 8 46.49 -17.34 -16.34
CA ASP A 8 45.68 -17.02 -15.17
C ASP A 8 45.18 -15.56 -15.28
N GLY A 9 43.90 -15.40 -15.60
CA GLY A 9 43.24 -14.10 -15.66
C GLY A 9 42.79 -13.68 -14.25
N PRO A 10 43.00 -12.41 -13.84
CA PRO A 10 42.59 -11.97 -12.52
C PRO A 10 41.07 -12.02 -12.39
N SER A 11 40.60 -12.59 -11.29
CA SER A 11 39.24 -12.50 -10.80
C SER A 11 38.75 -11.06 -10.93
N GLY A 12 37.76 -10.84 -11.80
CA GLY A 12 37.12 -9.54 -11.95
C GLY A 12 36.58 -9.07 -10.59
N PRO A 13 36.48 -7.74 -10.36
CA PRO A 13 35.84 -7.24 -9.16
C PRO A 13 34.42 -7.81 -9.14
N GLY A 14 34.14 -8.60 -8.09
CA GLY A 14 32.81 -9.11 -7.83
C GLY A 14 31.81 -7.98 -7.95
N GLU A 15 30.68 -8.29 -8.57
CA GLU A 15 29.56 -7.36 -8.72
C GLU A 15 29.38 -6.58 -7.42
N PRO A 16 29.23 -5.25 -7.46
CA PRO A 16 28.96 -4.49 -6.27
C PRO A 16 27.69 -5.07 -5.67
N GLY A 17 27.86 -5.72 -4.50
CA GLY A 17 26.79 -6.32 -3.75
C GLY A 17 25.65 -5.33 -3.75
N ALA A 18 24.50 -5.78 -4.27
CA ALA A 18 23.26 -5.06 -4.11
C ALA A 18 23.25 -4.59 -2.65
N GLY A 19 23.19 -3.27 -2.45
CA GLY A 19 22.95 -2.72 -1.11
C GLY A 19 21.65 -3.31 -0.57
N PRO A 20 21.14 -2.87 0.59
CA PRO A 20 19.76 -3.13 0.92
C PRO A 20 18.88 -2.42 -0.13
N GLY A 21 18.73 -3.06 -1.29
CA GLY A 21 17.74 -2.78 -2.29
C GLY A 21 16.47 -2.87 -1.50
N THR A 22 15.83 -1.72 -1.34
CA THR A 22 14.49 -1.64 -0.83
C THR A 22 13.65 -2.49 -1.77
N GLU A 23 13.50 -3.78 -1.44
CA GLU A 23 12.54 -4.63 -2.10
C GLU A 23 11.25 -3.85 -2.00
N LEU A 24 10.75 -3.37 -3.14
CA LEU A 24 9.43 -2.78 -3.23
C LEU A 24 8.49 -3.90 -2.80
N THR A 25 8.19 -3.91 -1.50
CA THR A 25 7.58 -5.01 -0.79
C THR A 25 6.16 -5.06 -1.31
N GLY A 26 5.94 -5.88 -2.34
CA GLY A 26 4.75 -6.01 -3.17
C GLY A 26 3.70 -4.91 -2.97
N LEU A 27 3.89 -3.76 -3.61
CA LEU A 27 2.88 -2.70 -3.66
C LEU A 27 1.56 -3.29 -4.19
N GLY A 28 0.50 -3.21 -3.38
CA GLY A 28 -0.83 -3.69 -3.74
C GLY A 28 -1.67 -2.59 -4.39
N CYS A 29 -1.71 -1.42 -3.76
CA CYS A 29 -2.43 -0.26 -4.29
C CYS A 29 -1.86 1.06 -3.78
N ALA A 30 -2.14 2.14 -4.51
CA ALA A 30 -1.89 3.51 -4.08
C ALA A 30 -3.04 4.41 -4.56
N SER A 31 -3.58 5.25 -3.69
CA SER A 31 -4.70 6.14 -4.01
C SER A 31 -4.61 7.45 -3.24
N PHE A 32 -4.81 8.56 -3.94
CA PHE A 32 -5.04 9.85 -3.29
C PHE A 32 -6.47 9.93 -2.77
N ASN A 33 -6.64 10.55 -1.61
CA ASN A 33 -7.96 10.92 -1.14
C ASN A 33 -8.58 12.02 -2.05
N GLN A 34 -9.84 12.34 -1.79
CA GLN A 34 -10.69 13.17 -2.65
C GLN A 34 -10.20 14.61 -2.83
N ASP A 35 -9.42 15.15 -1.88
CA ASP A 35 -8.86 16.51 -1.92
C ASP A 35 -7.34 16.52 -2.17
N SER A 36 -6.75 15.36 -2.52
CA SER A 36 -5.31 15.20 -2.79
C SER A 36 -4.39 15.59 -1.62
N THR A 37 -4.90 15.65 -0.39
CA THR A 37 -4.09 15.97 0.80
C THR A 37 -3.54 14.74 1.51
N SER A 38 -3.97 13.54 1.14
CA SER A 38 -3.53 12.29 1.75
C SER A 38 -3.35 11.18 0.70
N LEU A 39 -2.30 10.38 0.87
CA LEU A 39 -1.99 9.21 0.05
C LEU A 39 -2.19 7.95 0.89
N SER A 40 -2.97 7.01 0.38
CA SER A 40 -3.15 5.68 0.96
C SER A 40 -2.35 4.66 0.15
N VAL A 41 -1.60 3.80 0.83
CA VAL A 41 -0.74 2.77 0.20
C VAL A 41 -1.03 1.42 0.83
N GLY A 42 -1.48 0.46 0.02
CA GLY A 42 -1.65 -0.95 0.41
C GLY A 42 -0.49 -1.81 -0.09
N THR A 43 -0.08 -2.78 0.70
CA THR A 43 1.03 -3.70 0.43
C THR A 43 0.67 -5.12 0.86
N LYS A 44 1.53 -6.08 0.54
CA LYS A 44 1.40 -7.46 1.05
C LYS A 44 1.50 -7.57 2.57
N THR A 45 2.16 -6.65 3.24
CA THR A 45 2.42 -6.72 4.69
C THR A 45 1.57 -5.76 5.51
N GLY A 46 0.74 -4.93 4.88
CA GLY A 46 0.11 -3.82 5.57
C GLY A 46 -0.48 -2.75 4.68
N TYR A 47 -0.97 -1.69 5.31
CA TYR A 47 -1.23 -0.42 4.65
C TYR A 47 -0.75 0.76 5.46
N LYS A 48 -0.45 1.87 4.75
CA LYS A 48 -0.01 3.13 5.33
C LYS A 48 -0.83 4.28 4.78
N LEU A 49 -1.10 5.27 5.64
CA LEU A 49 -1.74 6.53 5.28
C LEU A 49 -0.72 7.65 5.47
N PHE A 50 -0.53 8.48 4.45
CA PHE A 50 0.40 9.60 4.48
C PHE A 50 -0.33 10.92 4.30
N SER A 51 0.19 11.98 4.91
CA SER A 51 -0.15 13.37 4.61
C SER A 51 0.72 13.86 3.46
N VAL A 52 0.11 14.57 2.51
CA VAL A 52 0.79 15.16 1.35
C VAL A 52 0.65 16.69 1.37
N THR A 53 0.57 17.26 2.56
CA THR A 53 0.38 18.71 2.78
C THR A 53 1.67 19.53 2.63
N SER A 54 2.83 18.86 2.52
CA SER A 54 4.14 19.48 2.32
C SER A 54 4.83 18.80 1.14
N VAL A 55 5.60 19.57 0.37
CA VAL A 55 6.29 19.08 -0.84
C VAL A 55 7.57 18.32 -0.49
N ASP A 56 8.16 18.61 0.68
CA ASP A 56 9.48 18.11 1.05
C ASP A 56 9.42 16.81 1.86
N LYS A 57 8.23 16.43 2.37
CA LYS A 57 8.06 15.26 3.22
C LYS A 57 6.67 14.64 3.13
N LEU A 58 6.64 13.31 3.18
CA LEU A 58 5.42 12.53 3.38
C LEU A 58 5.32 12.13 4.85
N ASP A 59 4.41 12.78 5.59
CA ASP A 59 4.21 12.46 7.01
C ASP A 59 3.33 11.21 7.13
N CYS A 60 3.84 10.12 7.71
CA CYS A 60 3.04 8.93 8.00
C CYS A 60 2.02 9.23 9.10
N ILE A 61 0.74 9.08 8.80
CA ILE A 61 -0.40 9.34 9.68
C ILE A 61 -0.79 8.08 10.45
N TYR A 62 -0.71 6.93 9.78
CA TYR A 62 -1.13 5.65 10.32
C TYR A 62 -0.52 4.50 9.53
N GLU A 63 -0.21 3.41 10.24
CA GLU A 63 0.30 2.17 9.68
C GLU A 63 -0.44 0.99 10.33
N SER A 64 -0.77 -0.01 9.52
CA SER A 64 -1.42 -1.26 9.94
C SER A 64 -0.74 -2.44 9.27
N GLU A 65 -0.58 -3.52 10.02
CA GLU A 65 0.01 -4.79 9.57
C GLU A 65 -1.02 -5.74 8.91
N THR A 66 -2.17 -5.21 8.47
CA THR A 66 -3.18 -6.01 7.77
C THR A 66 -2.59 -6.52 6.45
N PRO A 67 -2.42 -7.83 6.25
CA PRO A 67 -1.71 -8.34 5.09
C PRO A 67 -2.56 -8.29 3.81
N ASP A 68 -1.88 -8.43 2.68
CA ASP A 68 -2.45 -8.62 1.35
C ASP A 68 -3.47 -7.55 0.93
N VAL A 69 -3.22 -6.29 1.28
CA VAL A 69 -4.17 -5.21 1.04
C VAL A 69 -4.06 -4.69 -0.38
N TYR A 70 -5.18 -4.74 -1.13
CA TYR A 70 -5.25 -4.25 -2.52
C TYR A 70 -6.25 -3.11 -2.74
N ILE A 71 -7.06 -2.75 -1.73
CA ILE A 71 -7.85 -1.52 -1.72
C ILE A 71 -7.69 -0.85 -0.36
N VAL A 72 -7.29 0.42 -0.37
CA VAL A 72 -7.28 1.30 0.79
C VAL A 72 -7.78 2.67 0.37
N GLU A 73 -8.88 3.10 0.95
CA GLU A 73 -9.53 4.37 0.60
C GLU A 73 -9.84 5.16 1.87
N ARG A 74 -9.24 6.35 1.98
CA ARG A 74 -9.47 7.26 3.10
C ARG A 74 -10.53 8.30 2.74
N LEU A 75 -11.46 8.55 3.66
CA LEU A 75 -12.46 9.61 3.48
C LEU A 75 -11.88 10.99 3.84
N PHE A 76 -11.46 11.77 2.84
CA PHE A 76 -10.86 13.11 2.99
C PHE A 76 -9.77 13.09 4.09
N SER A 77 -9.81 14.06 5.00
CA SER A 77 -8.95 14.14 6.19
C SER A 77 -9.50 13.40 7.42
N SER A 78 -10.58 12.61 7.28
CA SER A 78 -11.20 11.86 8.38
C SER A 78 -10.32 10.72 8.91
N SER A 79 -10.75 10.10 10.00
CA SER A 79 -10.22 8.86 10.56
C SER A 79 -10.87 7.59 9.97
N LEU A 80 -11.83 7.74 9.06
CA LEU A 80 -12.48 6.63 8.38
C LEU A 80 -11.63 6.13 7.21
N VAL A 81 -11.36 4.84 7.19
CA VAL A 81 -10.66 4.15 6.11
C VAL A 81 -11.41 2.88 5.72
N VAL A 82 -11.48 2.59 4.43
CA VAL A 82 -11.98 1.32 3.90
C VAL A 82 -10.80 0.47 3.44
N VAL A 83 -10.84 -0.81 3.78
CA VAL A 83 -9.80 -1.79 3.45
C VAL A 83 -10.41 -3.06 2.87
N VAL A 84 -9.81 -3.56 1.79
CA VAL A 84 -10.10 -4.89 1.20
C VAL A 84 -8.79 -5.64 1.02
N SER A 85 -8.74 -6.89 1.49
CA SER A 85 -7.58 -7.77 1.35
C SER A 85 -7.80 -8.86 0.30
N LEU A 86 -6.72 -9.34 -0.32
CA LEU A 86 -6.76 -10.45 -1.28
C LEU A 86 -7.14 -11.77 -0.61
N SER A 87 -6.92 -11.91 0.71
CA SER A 87 -7.35 -13.09 1.46
C SER A 87 -8.87 -13.19 1.56
N ILE A 88 -9.58 -12.04 1.58
CA ILE A 88 -11.05 -11.97 1.65
C ILE A 88 -11.57 -10.89 0.67
N PRO A 89 -11.45 -11.11 -0.65
CA PRO A 89 -11.64 -10.07 -1.67
C PRO A 89 -13.10 -9.64 -1.85
N ARG A 90 -14.02 -10.33 -1.18
CA ARG A 90 -15.46 -10.05 -1.20
C ARG A 90 -15.95 -9.32 0.05
N ARG A 91 -15.06 -9.00 1.00
CA ARG A 91 -15.39 -8.31 2.23
C ARG A 91 -14.77 -6.91 2.26
N MET A 92 -15.62 -5.90 2.31
CA MET A 92 -15.22 -4.53 2.56
C MET A 92 -15.24 -4.26 4.06
N ASN A 93 -14.13 -3.82 4.63
CA ASN A 93 -14.07 -3.47 6.05
C ASN A 93 -13.90 -1.96 6.21
N VAL A 94 -14.65 -1.36 7.12
CA VAL A 94 -14.63 0.07 7.42
C VAL A 94 -14.06 0.24 8.83
N TYR A 95 -12.96 0.98 8.95
CA TYR A 95 -12.26 1.21 10.22
C TYR A 95 -12.24 2.68 10.59
N HIS A 96 -12.23 2.94 11.90
CA HIS A 96 -11.81 4.22 12.46
C HIS A 96 -10.36 4.10 12.94
N PHE A 97 -9.38 4.37 12.06
CA PHE A 97 -7.97 4.03 12.33
C PHE A 97 -7.40 4.69 13.59
N LYS A 98 -7.82 5.93 13.91
CA LYS A 98 -7.38 6.61 15.15
C LYS A 98 -7.89 5.96 16.45
N LYS A 99 -9.02 5.25 16.38
CA LYS A 99 -9.62 4.55 17.53
C LYS A 99 -9.25 3.07 17.53
N GLY A 100 -8.67 2.55 16.44
CA GLY A 100 -8.36 1.13 16.28
C GLY A 100 -9.60 0.24 16.21
N THR A 101 -10.78 0.78 15.88
CA THR A 101 -12.05 0.02 15.88
C THR A 101 -12.54 -0.24 14.47
N GLU A 102 -13.03 -1.46 14.23
CA GLU A 102 -13.91 -1.75 13.09
C GLU A 102 -15.27 -1.09 13.32
N ILE A 103 -15.74 -0.34 12.33
CA ILE A 103 -17.07 0.28 12.33
C ILE A 103 -18.08 -0.74 11.79
N CYS A 104 -17.77 -1.35 10.66
CA CYS A 104 -18.59 -2.38 10.03
C CYS A 104 -17.80 -3.13 8.96
N ASN A 105 -18.33 -4.28 8.55
CA ASN A 105 -17.89 -4.98 7.35
C ASN A 105 -19.10 -5.38 6.50
N TYR A 106 -18.91 -5.40 5.18
CA TYR A 106 -19.94 -5.76 4.20
C TYR A 106 -19.41 -6.87 3.31
N SER A 107 -20.20 -7.92 3.14
CA SER A 107 -19.87 -9.05 2.27
C SER A 107 -20.66 -8.95 0.96
N TYR A 108 -19.98 -9.21 -0.15
CA TYR A 108 -20.55 -9.16 -1.50
C TYR A 108 -20.48 -10.54 -2.16
N SER A 109 -21.32 -10.77 -3.18
CA SER A 109 -21.32 -12.04 -3.93
C SER A 109 -20.06 -12.21 -4.78
N ASN A 110 -19.50 -11.10 -5.27
CA ASN A 110 -18.34 -11.03 -6.16
C ASN A 110 -17.18 -10.27 -5.51
N ASN A 111 -15.99 -10.38 -6.10
CA ASN A 111 -14.81 -9.64 -5.67
C ASN A 111 -15.03 -8.14 -5.83
N ILE A 112 -14.57 -7.37 -4.84
CA ILE A 112 -14.63 -5.92 -4.86
C ILE A 112 -13.50 -5.42 -5.75
N LEU A 113 -13.83 -4.65 -6.79
CA LEU A 113 -12.82 -4.16 -7.75
C LEU A 113 -12.36 -2.74 -7.43
N SER A 114 -13.22 -1.92 -6.83
CA SER A 114 -12.93 -0.55 -6.44
C SER A 114 -13.90 -0.07 -5.37
N VAL A 115 -13.47 0.86 -4.52
CA VAL A 115 -14.32 1.57 -3.56
C VAL A 115 -14.12 3.07 -3.74
N ARG A 116 -15.19 3.86 -3.59
CA ARG A 116 -15.14 5.33 -3.58
C ARG A 116 -16.01 5.86 -2.44
N LEU A 117 -15.54 6.88 -1.76
CA LEU A 117 -16.19 7.46 -0.58
C LEU A 117 -16.49 8.95 -0.81
N ASN A 118 -17.57 9.44 -0.21
CA ASN A 118 -17.92 10.87 -0.17
C ASN A 118 -18.51 11.23 1.21
N ARG A 119 -18.86 12.51 1.41
CA ARG A 119 -19.54 13.01 2.63
C ARG A 119 -21.05 13.25 2.40
N GLN A 120 -21.63 12.65 1.36
CA GLN A 120 -23.01 12.96 1.00
C GLN A 120 -23.94 12.51 2.12
N VAL A 121 -24.62 13.49 2.71
CA VAL A 121 -25.78 13.26 3.55
C VAL A 121 -26.96 13.25 2.60
N THR A 122 -27.52 12.08 2.32
CA THR A 122 -28.81 12.03 1.64
C THR A 122 -29.86 12.37 2.69
N GLU A 123 -30.46 13.56 2.61
CA GLU A 123 -31.76 13.77 3.25
C GLU A 123 -32.75 12.84 2.54
N LEU A 124 -33.27 11.85 3.25
CA LEU A 124 -34.42 11.10 2.78
C LEU A 124 -35.61 12.05 2.87
N GLN A 125 -36.00 12.64 1.73
CA GLN A 125 -37.32 13.26 1.55
C GLN A 125 -38.40 12.20 1.39
#